data_AF-A0A0R1TZB4-F1
#
_entry.id   AF-A0A0R1TZB4-F1
#
_cell.length_a   1.000
_cell.length_b   1.000
_cell.length_c   1.000
_cell.angle_alpha   90.00
_cell.angle_beta   90.00
_cell.angle_gamma   90.00
#
_symmetry.space_group_name_H-M   'P 1'
#
loop_
_entity.id
_entity.type
_entity.pdbx_description
1 polymer ?
#
loop_
_entity_poly.entity_id
_entity_poly.type
_entity_poly.pdbx_seq_one_letter_code
_entity_poly.pdbx_strand_id
1 'polypeptide(L)'
;MYLLAAYQKPSPRNAHDTVTGYKVVDTINFAKVNNTGPQLQKSLFAGDVYSDVKTVVVPGHPKADRLAFADEYDPDNETGIVYNVTLIRPHSNVTAFFAVNTKATLLKGGV
;
A
#
# COMPACT_ATOMS: atom_id res chain seq x y z
N MET A 1 2.90 -0.99 11.07
CA MET A 1 2.31 -1.05 9.71
C MET A 1 1.15 -2.03 9.75
N TYR A 2 0.04 -1.72 9.10
CA TYR A 2 -1.15 -2.57 9.03
C TYR A 2 -1.22 -3.30 7.70
N LEU A 3 -1.49 -4.60 7.73
CA LEU A 3 -1.94 -5.36 6.57
C LEU A 3 -3.46 -5.22 6.50
N LEU A 4 -3.99 -4.95 5.32
CA LEU A 4 -5.39 -4.63 5.13
C LEU A 4 -6.07 -5.64 4.21
N ALA A 5 -7.29 -6.05 4.56
CA ALA A 5 -8.20 -6.72 3.64
C ALA A 5 -9.29 -5.75 3.18
N ALA A 6 -9.50 -5.70 1.86
CA ALA A 6 -10.62 -4.97 1.28
C ALA A 6 -11.93 -5.73 1.53
N TYR A 7 -12.99 -5.01 1.88
CA TYR A 7 -14.33 -5.58 2.02
C TYR A 7 -15.37 -4.57 1.52
N GLN A 8 -16.59 -5.01 1.23
CA GLN A 8 -17.68 -4.12 0.85
C GLN A 8 -18.44 -3.67 2.10
N LYS A 9 -18.69 -2.37 2.24
CA LYS A 9 -19.49 -1.78 3.33
C LYS A 9 -20.53 -0.79 2.77
N PRO A 10 -21.64 -0.53 3.48
CA PRO A 10 -22.59 0.49 3.06
C PRO A 10 -21.92 1.87 2.95
N SER A 11 -22.30 2.63 1.92
CA SER A 11 -21.83 3.99 1.73
C SER A 11 -22.35 4.87 2.87
N PRO A 12 -21.52 5.74 3.46
CA PRO A 12 -21.98 6.71 4.47
C PRO A 12 -23.02 7.69 3.93
N ARG A 13 -23.08 7.87 2.60
CA ARG A 13 -24.00 8.79 1.93
C ARG A 13 -25.33 8.14 1.54
N ASN A 14 -25.35 6.83 1.32
CA ASN A 14 -26.52 6.09 0.87
C ASN A 14 -26.39 4.61 1.24
N ALA A 15 -27.28 4.09 2.10
CA ALA A 15 -27.21 2.72 2.58
C ALA A 15 -27.43 1.65 1.50
N HIS A 16 -27.98 2.02 0.34
CA HIS A 16 -28.17 1.12 -0.80
C HIS A 16 -26.93 1.01 -1.70
N ASP A 17 -25.96 1.90 -1.55
CA ASP A 17 -24.69 1.84 -2.26
C ASP A 17 -23.64 1.16 -1.39
N THR A 18 -22.75 0.36 -1.99
CA THR A 18 -21.59 -0.20 -1.31
C THR A 18 -20.31 0.52 -1.71
N VAL A 19 -19.43 0.74 -0.74
CA VAL A 19 -18.08 1.26 -0.94
C VAL A 19 -17.07 0.26 -0.41
N THR A 20 -15.85 0.33 -0.92
CA THR A 20 -14.74 -0.47 -0.39
C THR A 20 -14.29 0.08 0.96
N GLY A 21 -14.42 -0.74 2.00
CA GLY A 21 -13.76 -0.55 3.29
C GLY A 21 -12.45 -1.33 3.37
N TYR A 22 -11.65 -1.01 4.38
CA TYR A 22 -10.38 -1.70 4.65
C TYR A 22 -10.32 -2.05 6.12
N LYS A 23 -10.13 -3.33 6.44
CA LYS A 23 -9.95 -3.80 7.82
C LYS A 23 -8.54 -4.29 8.03
N VAL A 24 -8.00 -4.01 9.21
CA VAL A 24 -6.71 -4.57 9.65
C VAL A 24 -6.86 -6.07 9.83
N VAL A 25 -6.07 -6.84 9.09
CA VAL A 25 -5.98 -8.30 9.25
C VAL A 25 -4.78 -8.71 10.09
N ASP A 26 -3.71 -7.91 10.05
CA ASP A 26 -2.50 -8.15 10.81
C ASP A 26 -1.73 -6.85 11.03
N THR A 27 -0.90 -6.81 12.06
CA THR A 27 -0.06 -5.67 12.41
C THR A 27 1.40 -6.08 12.44
N ILE A 28 2.21 -5.45 11.57
CA ILE A 28 3.66 -5.63 11.53
C ILE A 28 4.32 -4.50 12.31
N ASN A 29 4.95 -4.87 13.42
CA ASN A 29 5.64 -3.93 14.33
C ASN A 29 7.00 -3.47 13.80
N PHE A 30 7.65 -4.28 12.97
CA PHE A 30 8.98 -3.99 12.43
C PHE A 30 8.93 -4.01 10.91
N ALA A 31 9.01 -2.83 10.29
CA ALA A 31 9.09 -2.66 8.85
C ALA A 31 10.12 -1.58 8.53
N LYS A 32 11.02 -1.85 7.58
CA LYS A 32 11.89 -0.82 7.02
C LYS A 32 11.18 -0.20 5.82
N VAL A 33 10.89 1.09 5.89
CA VAL A 33 10.18 1.85 4.86
C VAL A 33 11.10 2.91 4.29
N ASN A 34 11.18 3.01 2.96
CA ASN A 34 11.94 4.05 2.26
C ASN A 34 11.11 4.57 1.09
N ASN A 35 11.27 5.85 0.75
CA ASN A 35 10.70 6.38 -0.48
C ASN A 35 11.42 5.76 -1.69
N THR A 36 10.65 5.31 -2.68
CA THR A 36 11.21 4.76 -3.92
C THR A 36 11.57 5.91 -4.85
N GLY A 37 12.87 6.09 -5.12
CA GLY A 37 13.34 7.14 -6.03
C GLY A 37 12.84 6.94 -7.48
N PRO A 38 12.76 8.01 -8.28
CA PRO A 38 12.15 7.98 -9.62
C PRO A 38 12.86 7.05 -10.60
N GLN A 39 14.19 6.88 -10.51
CA GLN A 39 14.92 5.94 -11.36
C GLN A 39 14.50 4.50 -11.11
N LEU A 40 14.35 4.11 -9.83
CA LEU A 40 13.93 2.77 -9.45
C LEU A 40 12.45 2.54 -9.83
N GLN A 41 11.59 3.55 -9.66
CA GLN A 41 10.20 3.48 -10.12
C GLN A 41 10.11 3.26 -11.64
N LYS A 42 10.84 4.03 -12.46
CA LYS A 42 10.87 3.84 -13.92
C LYS A 42 11.29 2.43 -14.33
N SER A 43 12.27 1.85 -13.63
CA SER A 43 12.72 0.48 -13.89
C SER A 43 11.68 -0.58 -13.51
N LEU A 44 10.81 -0.32 -12.53
CA LEU A 44 9.86 -1.29 -11.98
C LEU A 44 8.46 -1.17 -12.60
N PHE A 45 8.07 0.04 -12.99
CA PHE A 45 6.75 0.37 -13.52
C PHE A 45 6.82 0.80 -15.00
N ALA A 46 7.70 0.17 -15.79
CA ALA A 46 7.78 0.37 -17.24
C ALA A 46 7.86 1.84 -17.72
N GLY A 47 8.60 2.68 -16.98
CA GLY A 47 8.77 4.11 -17.28
C GLY A 47 7.87 5.05 -16.48
N ASP A 48 6.90 4.52 -15.73
CA ASP A 48 6.02 5.32 -14.89
C ASP A 48 6.71 5.78 -13.60
N VAL A 49 6.33 6.99 -13.18
CA VAL A 49 6.69 7.55 -11.88
C VAL A 49 5.41 8.00 -11.20
N TYR A 50 5.16 7.47 -10.02
CA TYR A 50 4.02 7.85 -9.19
C TYR A 50 4.45 8.85 -8.13
N SER A 51 3.52 9.71 -7.73
CA SER A 51 3.75 10.76 -6.74
C SER A 51 4.15 10.22 -5.36
N ASP A 52 3.75 8.99 -5.04
CA ASP A 52 4.00 8.37 -3.75
C ASP A 52 4.13 6.85 -3.89
N VAL A 53 5.37 6.38 -3.80
CA VAL A 53 5.74 4.96 -3.78
C VAL A 53 6.76 4.74 -2.69
N LYS A 54 6.56 3.68 -1.92
CA LYS A 54 7.46 3.28 -0.85
C LYS A 54 7.96 1.86 -1.08
N THR A 55 9.25 1.65 -0.86
CA THR A 55 9.84 0.32 -0.73
C THR A 55 9.74 -0.09 0.73
N VAL A 56 9.17 -1.26 0.97
CA VAL A 56 8.95 -1.76 2.33
C VAL A 56 9.57 -3.14 2.45
N VAL A 57 10.31 -3.36 3.53
CA VAL A 57 10.90 -4.66 3.87
C VAL A 57 10.39 -5.06 5.25
N VAL A 58 9.80 -6.25 5.34
CA VAL A 58 9.23 -6.79 6.58
C VAL A 58 9.75 -8.20 6.87
N PRO A 59 9.80 -8.61 8.15
CA PRO A 59 10.05 -10.00 8.52
C PRO A 59 8.96 -10.93 8.00
N GLY A 60 9.36 -12.16 7.67
CA GLY A 60 8.48 -13.23 7.24
C GLY A 60 7.90 -13.03 5.83
N HIS A 61 6.81 -13.73 5.56
CA HIS A 61 6.11 -13.76 4.27
C HIS A 61 4.64 -13.37 4.40
N PRO A 62 4.35 -12.14 4.87
CA PRO A 62 2.99 -11.69 5.00
C PRO A 62 2.32 -11.66 3.63
N LYS A 63 1.10 -12.20 3.57
CA LYS A 63 0.24 -12.11 2.41
C LYS A 63 -0.71 -10.93 2.62
N ALA A 64 -0.51 -9.87 1.85
CA ALA A 64 -1.42 -8.75 1.82
C ALA A 64 -1.35 -8.05 0.47
N ASP A 65 -2.52 -7.78 -0.11
CA ASP A 65 -2.64 -6.99 -1.34
C ASP A 65 -2.68 -5.48 -1.04
N ARG A 66 -2.99 -5.14 0.22
CA ARG A 66 -3.12 -3.76 0.71
C ARG A 66 -2.41 -3.60 2.05
N LEU A 67 -1.86 -2.42 2.27
CA LEU A 67 -1.29 -2.04 3.56
C LEU A 67 -1.51 -0.56 3.85
N ALA A 68 -1.28 -0.20 5.10
CA ALA A 68 -1.15 1.19 5.52
C ALA A 68 -0.08 1.35 6.60
N PHE A 69 0.45 2.56 6.74
CA PHE A 69 1.39 2.90 7.80
C PHE A 69 0.65 3.49 9.00
N ALA A 70 1.15 3.23 10.21
CA ALA A 70 0.41 3.51 11.45
C ALA A 70 0.21 5.01 11.70
N ASP A 71 1.08 5.84 11.13
CA ASP A 71 1.05 7.29 11.17
C ASP A 71 0.20 7.93 10.07
N GLU A 72 -0.25 7.15 9.07
CA GLU A 72 -0.97 7.66 7.89
C GLU A 72 -2.40 7.11 7.77
N TYR A 73 -2.78 6.16 8.63
CA TYR A 73 -4.07 5.48 8.58
C TYR A 73 -4.63 5.23 9.97
N ASP A 74 -5.86 5.65 10.15
CA ASP A 74 -6.68 5.42 11.32
C ASP A 74 -7.52 4.14 11.09
N PRO A 75 -7.23 3.03 11.78
CA PRO A 75 -7.95 1.78 11.63
C PRO A 75 -9.35 1.78 12.26
N ASP A 76 -9.62 2.64 13.24
CA ASP A 76 -10.92 2.71 13.91
C ASP A 76 -11.95 3.40 13.02
N ASN A 77 -11.51 4.44 12.30
CA ASN A 77 -12.35 5.18 11.35
C ASN A 77 -12.23 4.66 9.90
N GLU A 78 -11.29 3.75 9.65
CA GLU A 78 -10.89 3.28 8.31
C GLU A 78 -10.54 4.43 7.34
N THR A 79 -9.90 5.48 7.85
CA THR A 79 -9.56 6.68 7.10
C THR A 79 -8.06 6.88 6.99
N GLY A 80 -7.58 7.40 5.86
CA GLY A 80 -6.17 7.75 5.67
C GLY A 80 -5.63 7.33 4.31
N ILE A 81 -4.35 6.94 4.31
CA ILE A 81 -3.64 6.49 3.10
C ILE A 81 -3.56 4.97 3.08
N VAL A 82 -4.04 4.39 1.99
CA VAL A 82 -3.92 2.95 1.70
C VAL A 82 -3.00 2.78 0.51
N TYR A 83 -2.14 1.77 0.58
CA TYR A 83 -1.20 1.43 -0.48
C TYR A 83 -1.56 0.08 -1.10
N ASN A 84 -1.41 -0.01 -2.42
CA ASN A 84 -1.40 -1.27 -3.15
C ASN A 84 -0.03 -1.93 -3.00
N VAL A 85 -0.01 -3.18 -2.57
CA VAL A 85 1.21 -3.99 -2.54
C VAL A 85 1.47 -4.52 -3.94
N THR A 86 2.66 -4.25 -4.45
CA THR A 86 3.11 -4.66 -5.78
C THR A 86 4.50 -5.30 -5.68
N LEU A 87 4.82 -6.18 -6.63
CA LEU A 87 6.16 -6.76 -6.81
C LEU A 87 6.77 -7.34 -5.52
N ILE A 88 6.12 -8.39 -5.01
CA ILE A 88 6.53 -9.11 -3.81
C ILE A 88 7.78 -9.93 -4.12
N ARG A 89 8.91 -9.63 -3.46
CA ARG A 89 10.14 -10.41 -3.51
C ARG A 89 10.42 -11.06 -2.15
N PRO A 90 10.07 -12.34 -1.99
CA PRO A 90 10.43 -13.09 -0.79
C PRO A 90 11.94 -13.36 -0.79
N HIS A 91 12.55 -13.23 0.38
CA HIS A 91 13.91 -13.65 0.70
C HIS A 91 13.87 -14.47 2.00
N SER A 92 14.89 -15.29 2.29
CA SER A 92 14.88 -16.33 3.34
C SER A 92 14.04 -16.06 4.59
N ASN A 93 14.13 -14.87 5.21
CA ASN A 93 13.34 -14.51 6.41
C ASN A 93 12.63 -13.15 6.29
N VAL A 94 12.61 -12.54 5.12
CA VAL A 94 12.05 -11.20 4.90
C VAL A 94 11.33 -11.13 3.56
N THR A 95 10.34 -10.27 3.46
CA THR A 95 9.69 -9.95 2.20
C THR A 95 9.85 -8.48 1.91
N ALA A 96 10.34 -8.17 0.71
CA ALA A 96 10.34 -6.83 0.17
C ALA A 96 9.14 -6.66 -0.77
N PHE A 97 8.44 -5.54 -0.66
CA PHE A 97 7.40 -5.16 -1.61
C PHE A 97 7.45 -3.66 -1.89
N PHE A 98 6.88 -3.30 -3.04
CA PHE A 98 6.66 -1.91 -3.43
C PHE A 98 5.21 -1.54 -3.13
N ALA A 99 5.03 -0.52 -2.32
CA ALA A 99 3.74 -0.01 -1.90
C ALA A 99 3.43 1.27 -2.66
N VAL A 100 2.44 1.24 -3.55
CA VAL A 100 2.00 2.41 -4.33
C VAL A 100 0.76 2.99 -3.68
N ASN A 101 0.78 4.28 -3.32
CA ASN A 101 -0.40 4.92 -2.73
C ASN A 101 -1.58 4.83 -3.70
N THR A 102 -2.74 4.37 -3.22
CA THR A 102 -3.96 4.19 -4.02
C THR A 102 -4.51 5.47 -4.62
N LYS A 103 -4.11 6.63 -4.09
CA LYS A 103 -4.44 7.97 -4.59
C LYS A 103 -3.27 8.63 -5.32
N ALA A 104 -2.16 7.91 -5.55
CA ALA A 104 -1.00 8.45 -6.26
C ALA A 104 -1.38 8.83 -7.69
N THR A 105 -0.87 9.97 -8.14
CA THR A 105 -0.99 10.39 -9.53
C THR A 105 0.27 10.00 -10.30
N LEU A 106 0.11 9.70 -11.59
CA LEU A 106 1.22 9.55 -12.51
C LEU A 106 1.86 10.91 -12.74
N LEU A 107 3.10 11.08 -12.29
CA LEU A 107 3.93 12.22 -12.59
C LEU A 107 4.55 11.95 -13.96
N LYS A 108 3.89 12.44 -15.03
CA LYS A 108 4.26 12.29 -16.46
C LYS A 108 5.69 11.72 -16.66
N GLY A 109 5.77 10.48 -17.12
CA GLY A 109 6.97 9.98 -17.78
C GLY A 109 7.21 10.82 -19.03
N GLY A 110 8.10 11.81 -18.93
CA GLY A 110 8.53 12.60 -20.07
C GLY A 110 9.11 11.66 -21.13
N VAL A 111 8.38 11.51 -22.23
CA VAL A 111 8.96 11.31 -23.55
C VAL A 111 8.91 12.68 -24.23
#